data_AF-A0A1E7RS22-F1
#
_entry.id   AF-A0A1E7RS22-F1
#
_cell.length_a   1.000
_cell.length_b   1.000
_cell.length_c   1.000
_cell.angle_alpha   90.00
_cell.angle_beta   90.00
_cell.angle_gamma   90.00
#
_symmetry.space_group_name_H-M   'P 1'
#
loop_
_entity.id
_entity.type
_entity.pdbx_description
1 polymer ?
#
loop_
_entity_poly.entity_id
_entity_poly.type
_entity_poly.pdbx_seq_one_letter_code
_entity_poly.pdbx_strand_id
1 'polypeptide(L)'
;MAFDRTLHEDLAPDIVWSCWLAAHNDGAGYPSGLGAARYRNAADSGSMVHVKADMDSVRAYWDENANFLRDHYVFSLDKRWIVRLDQDTTLFLGRLEFMQSVTKRLGGIAEVRKMMDDDLIGGAVDVVGLGGYIDGLLDPLSRR
;
A
#
# COMPACT_ATOMS: atom_id res chain seq x y z
N MET A 1 4.92 -0.23 -4.80
CA MET A 1 3.85 -0.86 -5.58
C MET A 1 2.74 0.16 -5.73
N ALA A 2 2.01 0.14 -6.84
CA ALA A 2 0.93 1.08 -7.14
C ALA A 2 -0.25 0.30 -7.71
N PHE A 3 -1.47 0.65 -7.29
CA PHE A 3 -2.71 0.03 -7.73
C PHE A 3 -3.77 1.09 -8.01
N ASP A 4 -4.52 0.92 -9.09
CA ASP A 4 -5.69 1.73 -9.42
C ASP A 4 -6.74 1.53 -8.33
N ARG A 5 -7.06 2.64 -7.67
CA ARG A 5 -8.00 2.62 -6.56
C ARG A 5 -9.43 2.33 -7.01
N THR A 6 -9.79 2.71 -8.23
CA THR A 6 -11.17 2.66 -8.74
C THR A 6 -11.64 1.24 -9.03
N LEU A 7 -10.71 0.28 -9.10
CA LEU A 7 -10.98 -1.11 -9.40
C LEU A 7 -11.26 -1.98 -8.16
N HIS A 8 -10.96 -1.47 -6.96
CA HIS A 8 -11.02 -2.25 -5.72
C HIS A 8 -11.86 -1.56 -4.64
N GLU A 9 -12.71 -2.33 -3.96
CA GLU A 9 -13.45 -1.87 -2.79
C GLU A 9 -12.50 -1.41 -1.67
N ASP A 10 -11.42 -2.17 -1.45
CA ASP A 10 -10.38 -1.87 -0.46
C ASP A 10 -9.24 -0.98 -0.99
N LEU A 11 -9.50 -0.22 -2.06
CA LEU A 11 -8.56 0.75 -2.65
C LEU A 11 -7.31 0.09 -3.30
N ALA A 12 -7.09 -1.21 -3.12
CA ALA A 12 -6.09 -2.05 -3.75
C ALA A 12 -6.53 -3.53 -3.61
N PRO A 13 -5.92 -4.49 -4.33
CA PRO A 13 -6.34 -5.89 -4.23
C PRO A 13 -6.20 -6.45 -2.80
N ASP A 14 -7.21 -7.16 -2.31
CA ASP A 14 -7.29 -7.72 -0.95
C ASP A 14 -6.06 -8.54 -0.55
N ILE A 15 -5.49 -9.28 -1.51
CA ILE A 15 -4.30 -10.11 -1.28
C ILE A 15 -3.06 -9.25 -0.97
N VAL A 16 -2.95 -8.05 -1.56
CA VAL A 16 -1.88 -7.09 -1.29
C VAL A 16 -1.96 -6.63 0.15
N TRP A 17 -3.14 -6.19 0.58
CA TRP A 17 -3.38 -5.78 1.96
C TRP A 17 -3.13 -6.91 2.96
N SER A 18 -3.61 -8.12 2.66
CA SER A 18 -3.40 -9.30 3.49
C SER A 18 -1.92 -9.61 3.69
N CYS A 19 -1.15 -9.60 2.60
CA CYS A 19 0.30 -9.83 2.64
C CYS A 19 1.06 -8.67 3.31
N TRP A 20 0.60 -7.44 3.12
CA TRP A 20 1.17 -6.23 3.71
C TRP A 20 1.04 -6.22 5.23
N LEU A 21 -0.17 -6.45 5.74
CA LEU A 21 -0.45 -6.50 7.17
C LEU A 21 0.17 -7.74 7.82
N ALA A 22 0.21 -8.89 7.14
CA ALA A 22 0.94 -10.05 7.62
C ALA A 22 2.43 -9.76 7.79
N ALA A 23 3.08 -9.12 6.80
CA ALA A 23 4.49 -8.73 6.91
C ALA A 23 4.73 -7.70 8.03
N HIS A 24 3.78 -6.79 8.26
CA HIS A 24 3.84 -5.83 9.37
C HIS A 24 3.77 -6.56 10.71
N ASN A 25 2.79 -7.44 10.88
CA ASN A 25 2.54 -8.18 12.13
C ASN A 25 3.66 -9.18 12.45
N ASP A 26 4.27 -9.82 11.46
CA ASP A 26 5.42 -10.73 11.67
C ASP A 26 6.69 -9.98 12.10
N GLY A 27 6.87 -8.75 11.58
CA GLY A 27 8.06 -7.94 11.84
C GLY A 27 7.97 -7.06 13.08
N ALA A 28 6.81 -6.92 13.69
CA ALA A 28 6.56 -6.11 14.87
C ALA A 28 6.44 -7.00 16.11
N GLY A 29 7.38 -6.88 17.04
CA GLY A 29 7.23 -7.54 18.34
C GLY A 29 6.05 -6.93 19.11
N TYR A 30 4.90 -7.60 19.11
CA TYR A 30 3.64 -7.23 19.81
C TYR A 30 3.04 -5.88 19.35
N PRO A 31 1.69 -5.72 19.41
CA PRO A 31 0.93 -5.12 18.30
C PRO A 31 1.31 -3.66 18.10
N SER A 32 2.18 -3.39 17.12
CA SER A 32 2.35 -2.04 16.63
C SER A 32 1.06 -1.68 15.92
N GLY A 33 0.28 -0.78 16.52
CA GLY A 33 -0.81 -0.15 15.79
C GLY A 33 -0.29 0.51 14.51
N LEU A 34 -1.22 0.90 13.67
CA LEU A 34 -0.98 1.74 12.51
C LEU A 34 -1.28 3.19 12.89
N GLY A 35 -0.55 4.11 12.27
CA GLY A 35 -0.96 5.50 12.22
C GLY A 35 -1.77 5.75 10.96
N ALA A 36 -2.81 6.57 11.06
CA ALA A 36 -3.56 7.05 9.92
C ALA A 36 -3.76 8.57 10.02
N ALA A 37 -3.49 9.30 8.95
CA ALA A 37 -3.59 10.75 8.93
C ALA A 37 -4.01 11.28 7.56
N ARG A 38 -4.75 12.40 7.54
CA ARG A 38 -5.01 13.14 6.31
C ARG A 38 -3.72 13.71 5.75
N TYR A 39 -3.55 13.67 4.44
CA TYR A 39 -2.39 14.25 3.76
C TYR A 39 -2.10 15.69 4.22
N ARG A 40 -3.12 16.55 4.20
CA ARG A 40 -3.03 17.96 4.61
C ARG A 40 -2.61 18.18 6.08
N ASN A 41 -2.75 17.15 6.91
CA ASN A 41 -2.46 17.16 8.33
C ASN A 41 -1.22 16.31 8.67
N ALA A 42 -0.53 15.73 7.67
CA ALA A 42 0.55 14.78 7.92
C ALA A 42 1.74 15.36 8.70
N ALA A 43 1.89 16.70 8.69
CA ALA A 43 2.90 17.41 9.47
C ALA A 43 2.49 17.70 10.92
N ASP A 44 1.20 17.56 11.26
CA ASP A 44 0.67 17.77 12.60
C ASP A 44 0.51 16.43 13.32
N SER A 45 1.42 16.16 14.25
CA SER A 45 1.40 14.93 15.06
C SER A 45 0.14 14.76 15.90
N GLY A 46 -0.60 15.85 16.18
CA GLY A 46 -1.83 15.81 16.97
C GLY A 46 -3.05 15.29 16.21
N SER A 47 -2.99 15.17 14.89
CA SER A 47 -4.12 14.77 14.05
C SER A 47 -3.99 13.36 13.45
N MET A 48 -3.05 12.58 13.96
CA MET A 48 -2.94 11.14 13.68
C MET A 48 -3.98 10.35 14.48
N VAL A 49 -4.62 9.39 13.82
CA VAL A 49 -5.48 8.38 14.42
C VAL A 49 -4.71 7.06 14.55
N HIS A 50 -4.83 6.39 15.69
CA HIS A 50 -4.30 5.03 15.86
C HIS A 50 -5.33 4.01 15.38
N VAL A 51 -4.90 3.11 14.52
CA VAL A 51 -5.70 2.04 13.93
C VAL A 51 -5.06 0.71 14.29
N LYS A 52 -5.84 -0.36 14.48
CA LYS A 52 -5.24 -1.69 14.64
C LYS A 52 -4.67 -2.18 13.31
N ALA A 53 -3.66 -3.04 13.37
CA ALA A 53 -3.02 -3.61 12.18
C ALA A 53 -3.83 -4.77 11.57
N ASP A 54 -5.11 -4.51 11.28
CA ASP A 54 -6.05 -5.43 10.64
C ASP A 54 -6.93 -4.66 9.64
N MET A 55 -7.45 -5.38 8.63
CA MET A 55 -8.23 -4.76 7.55
C MET A 55 -9.56 -4.17 8.03
N ASP A 56 -10.21 -4.80 9.00
CA ASP A 56 -11.49 -4.31 9.51
C ASP A 56 -11.34 -2.93 10.16
N SER A 57 -10.24 -2.71 10.90
CA SER A 57 -9.95 -1.42 11.52
C SER A 57 -9.53 -0.38 10.49
N VAL A 58 -8.79 -0.78 9.44
CA VAL A 58 -8.43 0.09 8.33
C VAL A 58 -9.67 0.52 7.54
N ARG A 59 -10.59 -0.40 7.25
CA ARG A 59 -11.89 -0.11 6.60
C ARG A 59 -12.75 0.81 7.46
N ALA A 60 -12.87 0.52 8.76
CA ALA A 60 -13.61 1.38 9.68
C ALA A 60 -13.09 2.82 9.68
N TYR A 61 -11.77 3.01 9.57
CA TYR A 61 -11.17 4.33 9.45
C TYR A 61 -11.52 5.04 8.13
N TRP A 62 -11.58 4.32 7.00
CA TRP A 62 -11.96 4.86 5.70
C TRP A 62 -13.42 5.31 5.64
N ASP A 63 -14.30 4.51 6.24
CA ASP A 63 -15.75 4.78 6.29
C ASP A 63 -16.07 5.96 7.21
N GLU A 64 -15.27 6.14 8.26
CA GLU A 64 -15.46 7.24 9.20
C GLU A 64 -15.38 8.60 8.50
N ASN A 65 -16.42 9.43 8.66
CA ASN A 65 -16.47 10.81 8.14
C ASN A 65 -16.16 10.94 6.63
N ALA A 66 -16.47 9.89 5.86
CA ALA A 66 -16.15 9.79 4.43
C ALA A 66 -14.66 10.06 4.14
N ASN A 67 -13.77 9.52 4.99
CA ASN A 67 -12.33 9.66 4.83
C ASN A 67 -11.86 9.12 3.47
N PHE A 68 -12.52 8.10 2.91
CA PHE A 68 -12.22 7.62 1.57
C PHE A 68 -12.24 8.75 0.51
N LEU A 69 -13.05 9.81 0.62
CA LEU A 69 -13.09 10.90 -0.36
C LEU A 69 -11.84 11.82 -0.37
N ARG A 70 -10.88 11.58 0.50
CA ARG A 70 -9.73 12.45 0.72
C ARG A 70 -8.43 11.66 0.72
N ASP A 71 -7.35 12.36 0.41
CA ASP A 71 -6.01 11.81 0.49
C ASP A 71 -5.61 11.50 1.94
N HIS A 72 -5.20 10.27 2.16
CA HIS A 72 -4.77 9.79 3.47
C HIS A 72 -3.47 9.02 3.38
N TYR A 73 -2.79 8.97 4.52
CA TYR A 73 -1.69 8.06 4.76
C TYR A 73 -2.10 7.04 5.80
N VAL A 74 -1.78 5.78 5.54
CA VAL A 74 -1.73 4.71 6.54
C VAL A 74 -0.27 4.30 6.65
N PHE A 75 0.29 4.22 7.85
CA PHE A 75 1.73 4.00 8.02
C PHE A 75 2.04 3.19 9.26
N SER A 76 3.22 2.57 9.27
CA SER A 76 3.73 1.94 10.48
C SER A 76 4.30 2.98 11.43
N LEU A 77 4.02 2.84 12.73
CA LEU A 77 4.49 3.78 13.76
C LEU A 77 6.02 3.82 13.88
N ASP A 78 6.70 2.73 13.50
CA ASP A 78 8.15 2.62 13.43
C ASP A 78 8.77 3.14 12.11
N LYS A 79 7.95 3.73 11.22
CA LYS A 79 8.39 4.35 9.96
C LYS A 79 9.13 3.39 9.03
N ARG A 80 8.73 2.11 9.03
CA ARG A 80 9.18 1.10 8.06
C ARG A 80 8.42 1.17 6.74
N TRP A 81 7.17 1.63 6.76
CA TRP A 81 6.38 1.77 5.54
C TRP A 81 5.27 2.80 5.65
N ILE A 82 4.76 3.21 4.50
CA ILE A 82 3.63 4.12 4.32
C ILE A 82 2.83 3.71 3.08
N VAL A 83 1.52 3.83 3.17
CA VAL A 83 0.57 3.68 2.07
C VAL A 83 -0.11 5.02 1.89
N ARG A 84 0.01 5.60 0.68
CA ARG A 84 -0.78 6.77 0.29
C ARG A 84 -2.05 6.28 -0.38
N LEU A 85 -3.18 6.71 0.16
CA LEU A 85 -4.50 6.52 -0.42
C LEU A 85 -4.82 7.80 -1.18
N ASP A 86 -4.45 7.87 -2.46
CA ASP A 86 -4.77 9.00 -3.34
C ASP A 86 -6.20 8.85 -3.91
N GLN A 87 -6.69 9.84 -4.65
CA GLN A 87 -8.01 9.75 -5.30
C GLN A 87 -8.04 8.69 -6.41
N ASP A 88 -6.95 8.53 -7.15
CA ASP A 88 -6.90 7.64 -8.32
C ASP A 88 -5.99 6.42 -8.11
N THR A 89 -5.15 6.42 -7.08
CA THR A 89 -4.12 5.38 -6.92
C THR A 89 -3.80 5.12 -5.46
N THR A 90 -3.65 3.85 -5.11
CA THR A 90 -3.06 3.44 -3.84
C THR A 90 -1.59 3.13 -4.03
N LEU A 91 -0.73 3.88 -3.34
CA LEU A 91 0.72 3.76 -3.42
C LEU A 91 1.28 3.13 -2.16
N PHE A 92 1.85 1.94 -2.30
CA PHE A 92 2.53 1.21 -1.25
C PHE A 92 4.04 1.46 -1.32
N LEU A 93 4.60 2.02 -0.25
CA LEU A 93 6.02 2.30 -0.12
C LEU A 93 6.54 1.76 1.21
N GLY A 94 7.70 1.12 1.18
CA GLY A 94 8.35 0.61 2.37
C GLY A 94 9.85 0.55 2.22
N ARG A 95 10.54 0.34 3.35
CA ARG A 95 11.96 -0.02 3.35
C ARG A 95 12.17 -1.32 2.58
N LEU A 96 13.36 -1.47 2.00
CA LEU A 96 13.69 -2.59 1.13
C LEU A 96 13.35 -3.96 1.74
N GLU A 97 13.82 -4.23 2.97
CA GLU A 97 13.58 -5.51 3.66
C GLU A 97 12.09 -5.81 3.87
N PHE A 98 11.30 -4.77 4.21
CA PHE A 98 9.85 -4.91 4.37
C PHE A 98 9.19 -5.23 3.02
N MET A 99 9.57 -4.50 1.97
CA MET A 99 9.04 -4.71 0.62
C MET A 99 9.41 -6.11 0.09
N GLN A 100 10.63 -6.60 0.35
CA GLN A 100 11.04 -7.97 0.01
C GLN A 100 10.19 -9.02 0.74
N SER A 101 9.91 -8.79 2.03
CA SER A 101 9.05 -9.65 2.85
C SER A 101 7.63 -9.75 2.29
N VAL A 102 7.03 -8.61 1.91
CA VAL A 102 5.71 -8.56 1.27
C VAL A 102 5.74 -9.24 -0.10
N THR A 103 6.71 -8.89 -0.94
CA THR A 103 6.84 -9.42 -2.30
C THR A 103 6.98 -10.94 -2.30
N LYS A 104 7.74 -11.51 -1.35
CA LYS A 104 7.84 -12.96 -1.20
C LYS A 104 6.50 -13.61 -0.88
N ARG A 105 5.65 -12.98 -0.06
CA ARG A 105 4.30 -13.48 0.29
C ARG A 105 3.34 -13.40 -0.90
N LEU A 106 3.53 -12.40 -1.76
CA LEU A 106 2.76 -12.24 -3.00
C LEU A 106 3.20 -13.18 -4.14
N GLY A 107 4.11 -14.13 -3.90
CA GLY A 107 4.57 -15.07 -4.93
C GLY A 107 5.81 -14.61 -5.69
N GLY A 108 6.44 -13.50 -5.28
CA GLY A 108 7.65 -12.96 -5.87
C GLY A 108 7.40 -11.78 -6.81
N ILE A 109 8.50 -11.20 -7.31
CA ILE A 109 8.45 -9.97 -8.11
C ILE A 109 7.68 -10.14 -9.42
N ALA A 110 7.78 -11.30 -10.05
CA ALA A 110 7.06 -11.59 -11.29
C ALA A 110 5.54 -11.53 -11.09
N GLU A 111 5.04 -12.04 -9.96
CA GLU A 111 3.61 -11.98 -9.65
C GLU A 111 3.18 -10.56 -9.28
N VAL A 112 3.98 -9.84 -8.48
CA VAL A 112 3.72 -8.41 -8.19
C VAL A 112 3.69 -7.57 -9.47
N ARG A 113 4.63 -7.81 -10.40
CA ARG A 113 4.67 -7.14 -11.70
C ARG A 113 3.41 -7.41 -12.47
N LYS A 114 3.01 -8.67 -12.59
CA LYS A 114 1.80 -9.08 -13.28
C LYS A 114 0.56 -8.44 -12.68
N MET A 115 0.44 -8.44 -11.35
CA MET A 115 -0.68 -7.77 -10.66
C MET A 115 -0.73 -6.28 -10.97
N MET A 116 0.41 -5.58 -10.97
CA MET A 116 0.45 -4.15 -11.31
C MET A 116 0.15 -3.88 -12.79
N ASP A 117 0.58 -4.75 -13.70
CA ASP A 117 0.25 -4.66 -15.12
C ASP A 117 -1.25 -4.89 -15.36
N ASP A 118 -1.81 -5.97 -14.79
CA ASP A 118 -3.24 -6.30 -14.90
C ASP A 118 -4.13 -5.16 -14.37
N ASP A 119 -3.64 -4.45 -13.35
CA ASP A 119 -4.38 -3.40 -12.67
C ASP A 119 -4.25 -2.00 -13.32
N LEU A 120 -3.03 -1.61 -13.74
CA LEU A 120 -2.76 -0.28 -14.29
C LEU A 120 -2.85 -0.21 -15.82
N ILE A 121 -2.58 -1.32 -16.51
CA ILE A 121 -2.56 -1.40 -17.98
C ILE A 121 -3.75 -2.26 -18.45
N GLY A 122 -4.06 -3.33 -17.72
CA GLY A 122 -5.12 -4.27 -18.07
C GLY A 122 -4.92 -4.86 -19.47
N GLY A 123 -5.95 -4.76 -20.32
CA GLY A 123 -5.88 -5.21 -21.71
C GLY A 123 -5.40 -4.14 -22.71
N ALA A 124 -5.02 -2.94 -22.25
CA ALA A 124 -4.63 -1.85 -23.13
C ALA A 124 -3.20 -2.03 -23.66
N VAL A 125 -2.92 -1.41 -24.81
CA VAL A 125 -1.54 -1.28 -25.30
C VAL A 125 -0.82 -0.27 -24.40
N ASP A 126 0.41 -0.60 -23.97
CA ASP A 126 1.24 0.31 -23.16
C ASP A 126 1.81 1.46 -24.01
N VAL A 127 0.95 2.41 -24.35
CA VAL A 127 1.29 3.56 -25.21
C VAL A 127 2.15 4.59 -24.47
N VAL A 128 2.03 4.67 -23.14
CA VAL A 128 2.67 5.70 -22.32
C VAL A 128 3.88 5.20 -21.53
N GLY A 129 4.24 3.92 -21.67
CA GLY A 129 5.43 3.32 -21.06
C GLY A 129 5.28 3.01 -19.58
N LEU A 130 4.06 2.71 -19.12
CA LEU A 130 3.77 2.32 -17.74
C LEU A 130 4.51 1.04 -17.37
N GLY A 131 4.67 0.09 -18.28
CA GLY A 131 5.42 -1.14 -18.02
C GLY A 131 6.87 -0.85 -17.62
N GLY A 132 7.51 0.10 -18.32
CA GLY A 132 8.87 0.56 -17.99
C GLY A 132 8.94 1.29 -16.64
N TYR A 133 7.89 2.05 -16.29
CA TYR A 133 7.78 2.67 -14.97
C TYR A 133 7.63 1.64 -13.86
N ILE A 134 6.80 0.61 -14.07
CA ILE A 134 6.60 -0.50 -13.11
C ILE A 134 7.92 -1.26 -12.92
N ASP A 135 8.66 -1.52 -14.00
CA ASP A 135 10.00 -2.12 -13.90
C ASP A 135 10.95 -1.28 -13.07
N GLY A 136 10.96 0.04 -13.26
CA GLY A 136 11.74 0.96 -12.44
C GLY A 136 11.36 0.91 -10.95
N LEU A 137 10.07 0.75 -10.63
CA LEU A 137 9.60 0.61 -9.24
C LEU A 137 10.03 -0.71 -8.59
N LEU A 138 10.17 -1.79 -9.38
CA LEU A 138 10.48 -3.14 -8.90
C LEU A 138 11.97 -3.48 -8.98
N ASP A 139 12.77 -2.71 -9.72
CA ASP A 139 14.22 -2.92 -9.88
C ASP A 139 14.97 -3.06 -8.55
N PRO A 140 14.73 -2.25 -7.50
CA PRO A 140 15.40 -2.43 -6.21
C PRO A 140 15.13 -3.77 -5.53
N LEU A 141 13.98 -4.40 -5.81
CA LEU A 141 13.62 -5.70 -5.25
C LEU A 141 14.29 -6.85 -6.02
N SER A 142 14.62 -6.61 -7.29
CA SER A 142 15.15 -7.61 -8.21
C SER A 142 16.65 -7.86 -8.01
N ARG A 143 17.35 -6.93 -7.36
CA ARG A 143 18.77 -7.00 -7.05
C ARG A 143 18.96 -7.72 -5.71
N ARG A 144 19.56 -8.92 -5.76
CA ARG A 144 19.99 -9.67 -4.57
C ARG A 144 21.24 -9.06 -3.96
#